data_AF-A0A2V2QJ99-F1
#
_entry.id   AF-A0A2V2QJ99-F1
#
_cell.length_a   1.000
_cell.length_b   1.000
_cell.length_c   1.000
_cell.angle_alpha   90.00
_cell.angle_beta   90.00
_cell.angle_gamma   90.00
#
_symmetry.space_group_name_H-M   'P 1'
#
loop_
_entity.id
_entity.type
_entity.pdbx_description
1 polymer ?
#
loop_
_entity_poly.entity_id
_entity_poly.type
_entity_poly.pdbx_seq_one_letter_code
_entity_poly.pdbx_strand_id
1 'polypeptide(L)'
;MTTELSPRRADGWTAAVRQRLGLGRLLPLGGAADGVWIAETAAASVLRAEAVVPGAVLGTLRIGLSREAADRKDMTTSEPTPPPASPSSSGAAPGPVPPPGALPPGPLRIEAEFRAAA
;
A
#
# COMPACT_ATOMS: atom_id res chain seq x y z
N MET A 1 40.30 1.80 -10.05
CA MET A 1 39.27 2.77 -10.46
C MET A 1 38.04 1.99 -10.91
N THR A 2 37.28 1.44 -9.96
CA THR A 2 36.02 0.73 -10.26
C THR A 2 35.06 1.11 -9.17
N THR A 3 34.05 1.88 -9.54
CA THR A 3 32.97 2.34 -8.69
C THR A 3 32.06 1.16 -8.38
N GLU A 4 32.27 0.50 -7.25
CA GLU A 4 31.17 -0.19 -6.58
C GLU A 4 30.18 0.88 -6.09
N LEU A 5 29.15 1.15 -6.88
CA LEU A 5 27.92 1.72 -6.34
C LEU A 5 27.22 0.60 -5.56
N SER A 6 27.68 0.37 -4.33
CA SER A 6 27.16 -0.69 -3.48
C SER A 6 25.64 -0.54 -3.28
N PRO A 7 24.86 -1.63 -3.33
CA PRO A 7 23.38 -1.58 -3.33
C PRO A 7 22.79 -0.80 -2.16
N ARG A 8 23.41 -0.86 -0.97
CA ARG A 8 22.99 -0.10 0.21
C ARG A 8 22.99 1.42 0.02
N ARG A 9 23.90 1.95 -0.81
CA ARG A 9 23.95 3.39 -1.14
C ARG A 9 22.82 3.77 -2.09
N ALA A 10 22.50 2.89 -3.05
CA ALA A 10 21.37 3.07 -3.96
C ALA A 10 20.02 3.01 -3.21
N ASP A 11 19.88 2.08 -2.25
CA ASP A 11 18.71 1.99 -1.38
C ASP A 11 18.52 3.26 -0.54
N GLY A 12 19.61 3.76 0.06
CA GLY A 12 19.61 4.99 0.84
C GLY A 12 19.26 6.24 0.00
N TRP A 13 19.78 6.35 -1.22
CA TRP A 13 19.44 7.42 -2.15
C TRP A 13 17.96 7.37 -2.55
N THR A 14 17.46 6.18 -2.89
CA THR A 14 16.05 6.01 -3.29
C THR A 14 15.10 6.30 -2.12
N ALA A 15 15.46 5.92 -0.90
CA ALA A 15 14.72 6.30 0.31
C ALA A 15 14.72 7.82 0.54
N ALA A 16 15.85 8.50 0.33
CA ALA A 16 15.96 9.95 0.47
C ALA A 16 15.14 10.71 -0.59
N VAL A 17 15.16 10.27 -1.86
CA VAL A 17 14.34 10.85 -2.93
C VAL A 17 12.86 10.67 -2.63
N ARG A 18 12.44 9.49 -2.17
CA ARG A 18 11.04 9.23 -1.77
C ARG A 18 10.59 10.12 -0.61
N GLN A 19 11.44 10.35 0.39
CA GLN A 19 11.16 11.29 1.47
C GLN A 19 11.01 12.72 0.94
N ARG A 20 11.91 13.15 0.03
CA ARG A 20 11.89 14.51 -0.53
C ARG A 20 10.69 14.77 -1.44
N LEU A 21 10.18 13.74 -2.11
CA LEU A 21 8.96 13.79 -2.92
C LEU A 21 7.67 13.71 -2.07
N GLY A 22 7.76 13.35 -0.79
CA GLY A 22 6.59 13.29 0.10
C GLY A 22 5.52 12.29 -0.36
N LEU A 23 5.91 11.18 -0.98
CA LEU A 23 4.97 10.22 -1.60
C LEU A 23 4.04 9.52 -0.60
N GLY A 24 4.36 9.54 0.69
CA GLY A 24 3.64 8.81 1.72
C GLY A 24 3.84 7.30 1.58
N ARG A 25 2.83 6.51 1.98
CA ARG A 25 2.85 5.05 1.81
C ARG A 25 2.49 4.68 0.38
N LEU A 26 2.90 3.49 -0.05
CA LEU A 26 2.48 2.94 -1.33
C LEU A 26 1.24 2.06 -1.13
N LEU A 27 0.17 2.35 -1.86
CA LEU A 27 -1.11 1.68 -1.76
C LEU A 27 -1.23 0.63 -2.87
N PRO A 28 -1.51 -0.64 -2.54
CA PRO A 28 -1.71 -1.68 -3.54
C PRO A 28 -2.96 -1.41 -4.36
N LEU A 29 -2.87 -1.58 -5.68
CA LEU A 29 -4.02 -1.59 -6.58
C LEU A 29 -4.25 -3.03 -7.01
N GLY A 30 -5.30 -3.66 -6.47
CA GLY A 30 -5.61 -5.07 -6.72
C GLY A 30 -4.96 -6.03 -5.71
N GLY A 31 -4.81 -7.28 -6.12
CA GLY A 31 -4.25 -8.36 -5.33
C GLY A 31 -2.72 -8.43 -5.38
N ALA A 32 -2.16 -9.35 -4.61
CA ALA A 32 -0.71 -9.54 -4.52
C ALA A 32 -0.05 -9.89 -5.87
N ALA A 33 -0.78 -10.57 -6.75
CA ALA A 33 -0.29 -10.99 -8.07
C ALA A 33 -0.16 -9.82 -9.05
N ASP A 34 -0.91 -8.74 -8.85
CA ASP A 34 -0.96 -7.63 -9.79
C ASP A 34 0.30 -6.76 -9.72
N GLY A 35 0.93 -6.65 -8.55
CA GLY A 35 2.18 -5.91 -8.39
C GLY A 35 2.09 -4.43 -8.74
N VAL A 36 0.91 -3.84 -8.60
CA VAL A 36 0.67 -2.43 -8.91
C VAL A 36 0.52 -1.64 -7.62
N TRP A 37 1.21 -0.50 -7.55
CA TRP A 37 1.13 0.43 -6.41
C TRP A 37 0.97 1.87 -6.88
N ILE A 38 0.21 2.64 -6.09
CA ILE A 38 0.09 4.10 -6.23
C ILE A 38 0.59 4.79 -4.96
N ALA A 39 1.23 5.95 -5.09
CA ALA A 39 1.58 6.78 -3.93
C ALA A 39 0.31 7.31 -3.23
N GLU A 40 0.29 7.26 -1.90
CA GLU A 40 -0.84 7.75 -1.09
C GLU A 40 -1.17 9.21 -1.42
N THR A 41 -0.18 10.06 -1.65
CA THR A 41 -0.40 11.46 -2.05
C THR A 41 -0.99 11.60 -3.46
N ALA A 42 -0.58 10.76 -4.41
CA ALA A 42 -1.16 10.73 -5.74
C ALA A 42 -2.63 10.26 -5.71
N ALA A 43 -2.91 9.18 -4.98
CA ALA A 43 -4.27 8.70 -4.77
C ALA A 43 -5.15 9.76 -4.08
N ALA A 44 -4.64 10.40 -3.03
CA ALA A 44 -5.35 11.47 -2.32
C ALA A 44 -5.65 12.66 -3.24
N SER A 45 -4.74 13.03 -4.14
CA SER A 45 -4.96 14.11 -5.10
C SER A 45 -6.12 13.81 -6.04
N VAL A 46 -6.18 12.59 -6.60
CA VAL A 46 -7.27 12.16 -7.49
C VAL A 46 -8.59 12.11 -6.71
N LEU A 47 -8.60 11.47 -5.54
CA LEU A 47 -9.81 11.35 -4.73
C LEU A 47 -10.36 12.71 -4.31
N ARG A 48 -9.51 13.69 -3.97
CA ARG A 48 -9.98 15.05 -3.66
C ARG A 48 -10.55 15.79 -4.86
N ALA A 49 -9.99 15.57 -6.05
CA ALA A 49 -10.48 16.19 -7.28
C ALA A 49 -11.85 15.62 -7.69
N GLU A 50 -12.07 14.32 -7.47
CA GLU A 50 -13.29 13.62 -7.89
C GLU A 50 -14.39 13.60 -6.82
N ALA A 51 -14.06 13.69 -5.53
CA ALA A 51 -15.03 13.66 -4.43
C ALA A 51 -15.73 15.02 -4.23
N VAL A 52 -16.35 15.52 -5.30
CA VAL A 52 -17.12 16.76 -5.32
C VAL A 52 -18.57 16.46 -4.96
N VAL A 53 -19.02 16.99 -3.82
CA VAL A 53 -20.40 16.86 -3.36
C VAL A 53 -21.03 18.26 -3.32
N PRO A 54 -22.12 18.52 -4.07
CA PRO A 54 -22.79 19.83 -4.05
C PRO A 54 -23.17 20.25 -2.63
N GLY A 55 -22.85 21.49 -2.26
CA GLY A 55 -23.15 22.03 -0.93
C GLY A 55 -22.28 21.49 0.20
N ALA A 56 -21.21 20.74 -0.11
CA ALA A 56 -20.28 20.24 0.89
C ALA A 56 -18.80 20.44 0.50
N VAL A 57 -17.98 20.76 1.49
CA VAL A 57 -16.52 20.87 1.37
C VAL A 57 -15.88 19.62 1.96
N LEU A 58 -15.02 18.98 1.17
CA LEU A 58 -14.22 17.83 1.60
C LEU A 58 -13.14 18.27 2.61
N GLY A 59 -13.14 17.65 3.78
CA GLY A 59 -12.17 17.85 4.85
C GLY A 59 -11.08 16.78 4.87
N THR A 60 -10.97 16.09 6.01
CA THR A 60 -9.99 15.02 6.20
C THR A 60 -10.29 13.85 5.25
N LEU A 61 -9.25 13.36 4.58
CA LEU A 61 -9.30 12.15 3.76
C LEU A 61 -8.29 11.15 4.33
N ARG A 62 -8.72 9.92 4.59
CA ARG A 62 -7.89 8.83 5.10
C ARG A 62 -8.00 7.63 4.19
N ILE A 63 -6.85 7.00 3.91
CA ILE A 63 -6.76 5.79 3.13
C ILE A 63 -5.98 4.76 3.94
N GLY A 64 -6.54 3.57 4.11
CA GLY A 64 -5.94 2.49 4.89
C GLY A 64 -6.40 1.13 4.41
N LEU A 65 -5.90 0.06 5.04
CA LEU A 65 -6.47 -1.27 4.83
C LEU A 65 -7.88 -1.32 5.38
N SER A 66 -8.74 -2.08 4.71
CA SER A 66 -10.02 -2.48 5.30
C SER A 66 -9.75 -3.26 6.59
N ARG A 67 -10.67 -3.15 7.55
CA ARG A 67 -10.57 -3.82 8.86
C ARG A 67 -10.35 -5.33 8.70
N GLU A 68 -11.08 -5.96 7.79
CA GLU A 68 -10.92 -7.39 7.46
C GLU A 68 -9.52 -7.74 6.93
N ALA A 69 -8.90 -6.83 6.17
CA ALA A 69 -7.54 -7.02 5.66
C ALA A 69 -6.48 -6.81 6.74
N ALA A 70 -6.73 -5.91 7.71
CA ALA A 70 -5.86 -5.71 8.85
C ALA A 70 -5.83 -6.95 9.76
N ASP A 71 -7.00 -7.54 10.08
CA ASP A 71 -7.10 -8.74 10.92
C ASP A 71 -6.36 -9.95 10.30
N ARG A 72 -6.39 -10.08 8.96
CA ARG A 72 -5.64 -11.14 8.23
C ARG A 72 -4.12 -11.00 8.34
N LYS A 73 -3.62 -9.76 8.39
CA LYS A 73 -2.18 -9.49 8.52
C LYS A 73 -1.63 -10.04 9.84
N ASP A 74 -2.40 -9.94 10.91
CA ASP A 74 -1.96 -10.38 12.24
C ASP A 74 -1.90 -11.91 12.34
N MET A 75 -2.73 -12.64 11.59
CA MET A 75 -2.66 -14.11 11.50
C MET A 75 -1.41 -14.62 10.74
N THR A 76 -0.81 -13.84 9.85
CA THR A 76 0.39 -14.25 9.08
C THR A 76 1.68 -14.24 9.92
N THR A 77 1.63 -13.78 11.17
CA THR A 77 2.78 -13.81 12.11
C THR A 77 2.77 -15.06 13.01
N SER A 78 1.69 -15.84 13.01
CA SER A 78 1.66 -17.09 13.77
C SER A 78 2.50 -18.15 13.06
N GLU A 79 3.54 -18.63 13.73
CA GLU A 79 4.33 -19.79 13.31
C GLU A 79 3.38 -20.95 12.97
N PRO A 80 3.35 -21.44 11.71
CA PRO A 80 2.46 -22.50 11.35
C PRO A 80 2.96 -23.81 11.96
N THR A 81 2.24 -24.35 12.95
CA THR A 81 2.35 -25.77 13.28
C THR A 81 1.89 -26.56 12.05
N PRO A 82 2.75 -27.39 11.42
CA PRO A 82 2.39 -28.06 10.18
C PRO A 82 1.32 -29.13 10.43
N PRO A 83 0.12 -29.06 9.82
CA PRO A 83 -0.81 -30.18 9.76
C PRO A 83 -0.28 -31.25 8.78
N PRO A 84 -0.70 -32.52 8.91
CA PRO A 84 -0.32 -33.57 7.95
C PRO A 84 -0.83 -33.23 6.54
N ALA A 85 0.02 -33.54 5.56
CA ALA A 85 -0.07 -33.11 4.17
C ALA A 85 -1.44 -33.37 3.51
N SER A 86 -2.10 -32.28 3.10
CA SER A 86 -3.09 -32.29 2.02
C SER A 86 -2.40 -31.86 0.72
N PRO A 87 -2.75 -32.43 -0.45
CA PRO A 87 -2.00 -32.22 -1.68
C PRO A 87 -2.18 -30.78 -2.20
N SER A 88 -1.04 -30.11 -2.30
CA SER A 88 -0.71 -28.95 -3.14
C SER A 88 -1.86 -28.02 -3.55
N SER A 89 -2.00 -26.90 -2.84
CA SER A 89 -2.36 -25.65 -3.52
C SER A 89 -1.33 -25.42 -4.62
N SER A 90 -1.81 -25.42 -5.87
CA SER A 90 -1.05 -25.18 -7.09
C SER A 90 -0.03 -24.05 -6.91
N GLY A 91 1.19 -24.26 -7.41
CA GLY A 91 2.33 -23.35 -7.28
C GLY A 91 2.05 -21.97 -7.86
N ALA A 92 1.46 -21.09 -7.06
CA ALA A 92 1.45 -19.67 -7.34
C ALA A 92 2.90 -19.19 -7.24
N ALA A 93 3.45 -18.75 -8.37
CA ALA A 93 4.72 -18.04 -8.37
C ALA A 93 4.66 -16.93 -7.29
N PRO A 94 5.70 -16.74 -6.48
CA PRO A 94 5.69 -15.69 -5.47
C PRO A 94 5.41 -14.36 -6.16
N GLY A 95 4.37 -13.67 -5.70
CA GLY A 95 4.00 -12.37 -6.24
C GLY A 95 5.18 -11.38 -6.17
N PRO A 96 5.13 -10.31 -6.98
CA PRO A 96 6.18 -9.29 -6.99
C PRO A 96 6.46 -8.78 -5.57
N VAL A 97 7.75 -8.65 -5.26
CA VAL A 97 8.21 -8.20 -3.94
C VAL A 97 7.68 -6.79 -3.71
N PRO A 98 6.96 -6.53 -2.60
CA PRO A 98 6.40 -5.23 -2.33
C PRO A 98 7.50 -4.18 -2.16
N PRO A 99 7.36 -2.97 -2.72
CA PRO A 99 8.33 -1.91 -2.54
C PRO A 99 8.38 -1.46 -1.08
N PRO A 100 9.51 -0.90 -0.63
CA PRO A 100 9.64 -0.39 0.73
C PRO A 100 8.54 0.63 1.06
N GLY A 101 7.83 0.41 2.17
CA GLY A 101 6.73 1.28 2.62
C GLY A 101 5.38 1.00 1.95
N ALA A 102 5.25 -0.07 1.17
CA ALA A 102 3.96 -0.53 0.67
C ALA A 102 3.09 -1.13 1.78
N LEU A 103 1.80 -0.81 1.74
CA LEU A 103 0.81 -1.58 2.47
C LEU A 103 0.69 -2.99 1.87
N PRO A 104 0.42 -4.01 2.69
CA PRO A 104 0.18 -5.35 2.19
C PRO A 104 -1.04 -5.34 1.25
N PRO A 105 -1.03 -6.16 0.18
CA PRO A 105 -2.15 -6.26 -0.75
C PRO A 105 -3.41 -6.71 -0.02
N GLY A 106 -4.52 -6.03 -0.31
CA GLY A 106 -5.81 -6.26 0.32
C GLY A 106 -6.78 -5.12 0.04
N PRO A 107 -8.09 -5.31 0.29
CA PRO A 107 -9.09 -4.27 0.10
C PRO A 107 -8.75 -3.02 0.91
N LEU A 108 -8.80 -1.86 0.27
CA LEU A 108 -8.57 -0.57 0.90
C LEU A 108 -9.88 0.03 1.41
N ARG A 109 -9.79 0.74 2.53
CA ARG A 109 -10.85 1.59 3.07
C ARG A 109 -10.47 3.05 2.85
N ILE A 110 -11.42 3.81 2.32
CA ILE A 110 -11.31 5.26 2.12
C ILE A 110 -12.37 5.92 3.00
N GLU A 111 -11.94 6.86 3.83
CA GLU A 111 -12.81 7.63 4.71
C GLU A 111 -12.63 9.11 4.41
N ALA A 112 -13.74 9.83 4.24
CA ALA A 112 -13.76 11.23 3.90
C ALA A 112 -14.75 11.98 4.79
N GLU A 113 -14.29 13.06 5.41
CA GLU A 113 -15.14 13.98 6.16
C GLU A 113 -15.68 15.05 5.21
N PHE A 114 -16.96 15.38 5.33
CA PHE A 114 -17.58 16.48 4.59
C PHE A 114 -18.22 17.47 5.57
N ARG A 115 -18.07 18.76 5.28
CA ARG A 115 -18.74 19.85 6.01
C ARG A 115 -19.66 20.60 5.06
N ALA A 116 -20.78 21.12 5.55
CA ALA A 116 -21.65 21.97 4.74
C ALA A 116 -20.87 23.20 4.23
N ALA A 117 -21.03 23.51 2.95
CA ALA A 117 -20.55 24.76 2.37
C ALA A 117 -21.55 25.87 2.74
N ALA A 118 -21.04 27.01 3.21
CA ALA A 118 -21.84 28.21 3.51
C ALA A 118 -22.23 28.97 2.23
#